data_AF-U3U3H4-F1
#
_entry.id   AF-U3U3H4-F1
#
_cell.length_a   1.000
_cell.length_b   1.000
_cell.length_c   1.000
_cell.angle_alpha   90.00
_cell.angle_beta   90.00
_cell.angle_gamma   90.00
#
_symmetry.space_group_name_H-M   'P 1'
#
loop_
_entity.id
_entity.type
_entity.pdbx_description
1 polymer ?
#
loop_
_entity_poly.entity_id
_entity_poly.type
_entity_poly.pdbx_seq_one_letter_code
_entity_poly.pdbx_strand_id
1 'polypeptide(L)'
;MKGKETVTHTRTRYNDPASPLSFRWSHISLSLLCAGALLLPVAAHSADDSKTQLKSIQQDIAEKEKSVKAQKLQRSKLLDQRQSQEKVIAQASRQLSETRNSLSALNGEIAQTTAAIARLEKQQAQQLDAAFRQGQHNGVQLLLGGEEAQRSERILAYFGYLNAARQKNIDDLRQTQQELAQQRQALQGKQEQQKSLLAQQQAQQNKLETASAARKKTLSALESALEKDQVDLVEMRQNESRLQDKIAKAEREARERAQREAREAEKVRQRQAQAKAKGSSYSPTQSERELMARTGGLGRPGGQAIWPVRGRIEHRFGEAMQGELRWKGLVIDAPEGTEVKAIADGRVLMADWLQGYCLVVVVEHGKGDMSLYGYNQSTSVRR
;
A
#
# COMPACT_ATOMS: atom_id res chain seq x y z
N MET A 1 -17.95 -76.46 36.94
CA MET A 1 -19.21 -76.06 36.27
C MET A 1 -19.68 -74.77 36.91
N LYS A 2 -19.38 -73.63 36.30
CA LYS A 2 -19.61 -72.28 36.85
C LYS A 2 -20.28 -71.45 35.77
N GLY A 3 -21.40 -70.81 36.13
CA GLY A 3 -21.93 -69.67 35.38
C GLY A 3 -21.24 -68.36 35.78
N LYS A 4 -21.41 -67.33 34.95
CA LYS A 4 -21.81 -65.95 35.31
C LYS A 4 -21.85 -65.02 34.09
N GLU A 5 -22.93 -64.24 34.04
CA GLU A 5 -23.08 -62.81 33.69
C GLU A 5 -22.22 -62.15 32.60
N THR A 6 -22.85 -61.35 31.72
CA THR A 6 -22.74 -59.86 31.75
C THR A 6 -23.66 -59.12 30.76
N VAL A 7 -24.06 -57.92 31.19
CA VAL A 7 -24.95 -56.88 30.62
C VAL A 7 -24.05 -55.82 29.93
N THR A 8 -24.41 -54.98 28.95
CA THR A 8 -25.17 -53.70 29.03
C THR A 8 -25.04 -52.93 27.69
N HIS A 9 -26.08 -52.19 27.24
CA HIS A 9 -26.07 -50.72 27.09
C HIS A 9 -27.36 -50.16 26.47
N THR A 10 -27.74 -48.96 26.94
CA THR A 10 -28.99 -48.23 26.69
C THR A 10 -28.73 -46.93 25.90
N ARG A 11 -29.69 -46.47 25.07
CA ARG A 11 -29.99 -45.04 24.86
C ARG A 11 -31.39 -44.84 24.24
N THR A 12 -32.11 -43.82 24.71
CA THR A 12 -33.50 -43.43 24.36
C THR A 12 -33.57 -42.22 23.42
N ARG A 13 -34.67 -42.11 22.63
CA ARG A 13 -35.26 -40.87 22.11
C ARG A 13 -36.80 -40.95 22.04
N TYR A 14 -37.37 -39.74 22.05
CA TYR A 14 -38.72 -39.19 22.17
C TYR A 14 -39.82 -39.71 21.23
N ASN A 15 -41.10 -39.58 21.64
CA ASN A 15 -42.32 -39.86 20.84
C ASN A 15 -43.44 -38.82 21.14
N ASP A 16 -44.15 -38.38 20.09
CA ASP A 16 -45.51 -37.77 20.07
C ASP A 16 -46.60 -38.89 20.26
N PRO A 17 -47.96 -38.77 20.08
CA PRO A 17 -48.86 -37.70 19.54
C PRO A 17 -50.29 -37.56 20.20
N ALA A 18 -51.19 -36.78 19.55
CA ALA A 18 -52.64 -37.07 19.25
C ALA A 18 -53.75 -36.07 19.72
N SER A 19 -54.83 -36.03 18.92
CA SER A 19 -55.91 -35.04 18.66
C SER A 19 -57.29 -35.44 19.31
N PRO A 20 -58.56 -35.09 18.87
CA PRO A 20 -59.16 -34.11 17.90
C PRO A 20 -60.60 -33.52 18.26
N LEU A 21 -61.26 -32.86 17.27
CA LEU A 21 -62.73 -32.64 16.99
C LEU A 21 -63.48 -31.48 17.73
N SER A 22 -64.43 -30.67 17.18
CA SER A 22 -65.36 -30.80 16.04
C SER A 22 -66.12 -29.49 15.64
N PHE A 23 -66.70 -29.51 14.43
CA PHE A 23 -68.00 -28.94 13.98
C PHE A 23 -68.09 -27.66 13.12
N ARG A 24 -68.87 -27.77 12.05
CA ARG A 24 -69.04 -26.92 10.86
C ARG A 24 -70.42 -26.21 10.88
N TRP A 25 -70.57 -25.07 10.18
CA TRP A 25 -71.52 -24.89 9.06
C TRP A 25 -71.42 -23.49 8.40
N SER A 26 -71.81 -23.48 7.13
CA SER A 26 -71.74 -22.45 6.07
C SER A 26 -73.16 -21.85 5.88
N HIS A 27 -73.47 -20.68 5.30
CA HIS A 27 -73.20 -20.10 3.98
C HIS A 27 -73.80 -18.65 3.89
N ILE A 28 -73.50 -17.93 2.79
CA ILE A 28 -74.34 -17.01 1.98
C ILE A 28 -73.86 -15.54 1.83
N SER A 29 -73.37 -15.28 0.61
CA SER A 29 -73.46 -14.14 -0.33
C SER A 29 -74.24 -12.85 0.03
N LEU A 30 -73.71 -11.66 -0.32
CA LEU A 30 -74.39 -10.66 -1.19
C LEU A 30 -73.47 -9.47 -1.59
N SER A 31 -73.56 -9.09 -2.86
CA SER A 31 -73.01 -7.90 -3.54
C SER A 31 -73.83 -6.62 -3.30
N LEU A 32 -73.22 -5.43 -3.29
CA LEU A 32 -73.68 -4.12 -3.86
C LEU A 32 -72.72 -3.00 -3.38
N LEU A 33 -71.96 -2.32 -4.25
CA LEU A 33 -72.30 -1.13 -5.06
C LEU A 33 -72.61 0.15 -4.24
N CYS A 34 -71.66 1.09 -4.21
CA CYS A 34 -71.80 2.57 -4.10
C CYS A 34 -70.37 3.17 -4.13
N ALA A 35 -69.85 3.67 -5.25
CA ALA A 35 -70.10 4.98 -5.86
C ALA A 35 -69.83 6.17 -4.91
N GLY A 36 -68.69 6.83 -5.10
CA GLY A 36 -68.29 8.06 -4.41
C GLY A 36 -66.94 8.57 -4.92
N ALA A 37 -66.96 9.24 -6.07
CA ALA A 37 -65.81 9.96 -6.64
C ALA A 37 -65.46 11.18 -5.78
N LEU A 38 -64.15 11.43 -5.56
CA LEU A 38 -63.47 12.70 -5.91
C LEU A 38 -62.07 12.82 -5.26
N LEU A 39 -61.12 13.21 -6.12
CA LEU A 39 -59.85 13.89 -5.82
C LEU A 39 -58.67 13.03 -5.34
N LEU A 40 -57.89 12.55 -6.33
CA LEU A 40 -56.42 12.56 -6.21
C LEU A 40 -55.96 14.01 -6.01
N PRO A 41 -54.93 14.22 -5.17
CA PRO A 41 -53.64 14.52 -5.76
C PRO A 41 -52.63 13.42 -5.41
N VAL A 42 -52.00 12.91 -6.45
CA VAL A 42 -50.76 12.14 -6.39
C VAL A 42 -49.72 12.96 -5.62
N ALA A 43 -49.34 12.50 -4.44
CA ALA A 43 -48.10 12.88 -3.77
C ALA A 43 -47.39 11.61 -3.27
N ALA A 44 -47.12 10.71 -4.21
CA ALA A 44 -46.30 9.51 -3.97
C ALA A 44 -44.95 9.55 -4.72
N HIS A 45 -44.55 10.72 -5.24
CA HIS A 45 -43.33 10.84 -6.05
C HIS A 45 -42.09 11.37 -5.30
N SER A 46 -42.08 11.45 -3.96
CA SER A 46 -40.91 11.96 -3.21
C SER A 46 -40.29 10.96 -2.21
N ALA A 47 -41.02 9.91 -1.82
CA ALA A 47 -40.54 8.92 -0.86
C ALA A 47 -39.73 7.78 -1.50
N ASP A 48 -40.02 7.43 -2.75
CA ASP A 48 -39.23 6.43 -3.50
C ASP A 48 -37.92 7.02 -4.01
N ASP A 49 -37.93 8.26 -4.51
CA ASP A 49 -36.72 8.97 -4.94
C ASP A 49 -35.70 9.12 -3.80
N SER A 50 -36.17 9.37 -2.58
CA SER A 50 -35.29 9.50 -1.41
C SER A 50 -34.66 8.16 -1.00
N LYS A 51 -35.37 7.02 -1.19
CA LYS A 51 -34.87 5.68 -0.88
C LYS A 51 -33.94 5.12 -1.97
N THR A 52 -34.23 5.41 -3.24
CA THR A 52 -33.38 5.01 -4.37
C THR A 52 -32.08 5.83 -4.40
N GLN A 53 -32.15 7.13 -4.14
CA GLN A 53 -30.95 7.98 -3.94
C GLN A 53 -30.13 7.53 -2.74
N LEU A 54 -30.77 7.00 -1.70
CA LEU A 54 -30.03 6.48 -0.54
C LEU A 54 -29.20 5.25 -0.88
N LYS A 55 -29.82 4.28 -1.57
CA LYS A 55 -29.13 3.07 -2.00
C LYS A 55 -27.99 3.36 -2.94
N SER A 56 -28.18 4.26 -3.91
CA SER A 56 -27.12 4.61 -4.88
C SER A 56 -25.91 5.21 -4.18
N ILE A 57 -26.13 6.03 -3.16
CA ILE A 57 -25.01 6.75 -2.54
C ILE A 57 -24.40 5.96 -1.36
N GLN A 58 -25.14 5.06 -0.69
CA GLN A 58 -24.52 4.05 0.18
C GLN A 58 -23.58 3.14 -0.62
N GLN A 59 -23.97 2.79 -1.85
CA GLN A 59 -23.10 2.10 -2.79
C GLN A 59 -21.89 2.97 -3.14
N ASP A 60 -22.08 4.27 -3.44
CA ASP A 60 -20.96 5.18 -3.75
C ASP A 60 -19.93 5.27 -2.61
N ILE A 61 -20.37 5.31 -1.34
CA ILE A 61 -19.46 5.39 -0.18
C ILE A 61 -18.70 4.09 0.03
N ALA A 62 -19.41 2.96 0.02
CA ALA A 62 -18.76 1.66 0.12
C ALA A 62 -17.75 1.44 -1.02
N GLU A 63 -18.07 1.91 -2.22
CA GLU A 63 -17.17 1.92 -3.37
C GLU A 63 -15.95 2.83 -3.16
N LYS A 64 -16.13 4.04 -2.61
CA LYS A 64 -15.02 4.95 -2.32
C LYS A 64 -14.12 4.48 -1.20
N GLU A 65 -14.65 3.94 -0.10
CA GLU A 65 -13.83 3.37 0.98
C GLU A 65 -12.99 2.19 0.48
N LYS A 66 -13.60 1.32 -0.34
CA LYS A 66 -12.91 0.21 -0.99
C LYS A 66 -11.83 0.71 -1.96
N SER A 67 -12.12 1.76 -2.73
CA SER A 67 -11.15 2.42 -3.62
C SER A 67 -9.95 2.98 -2.85
N VAL A 68 -10.18 3.73 -1.77
CA VAL A 68 -9.11 4.33 -0.96
C VAL A 68 -8.23 3.26 -0.30
N LYS A 69 -8.84 2.18 0.20
CA LYS A 69 -8.08 1.04 0.75
C LYS A 69 -7.24 0.36 -0.33
N ALA A 70 -7.78 0.19 -1.52
CA ALA A 70 -7.05 -0.37 -2.67
C ALA A 70 -5.90 0.55 -3.12
N GLN A 71 -6.13 1.87 -3.18
CA GLN A 71 -5.11 2.88 -3.51
C GLN A 71 -3.96 2.87 -2.50
N LYS A 72 -4.24 2.84 -1.19
CA LYS A 72 -3.20 2.73 -0.14
C LYS A 72 -2.33 1.48 -0.28
N LEU A 73 -2.95 0.33 -0.59
CA LEU A 73 -2.24 -0.93 -0.81
C LEU A 73 -1.43 -0.91 -2.11
N GLN A 74 -1.96 -0.32 -3.18
CA GLN A 74 -1.20 -0.13 -4.42
C GLN A 74 0.01 0.78 -4.20
N ARG A 75 -0.15 1.86 -3.44
CA ARG A 75 0.94 2.76 -3.07
C ARG A 75 2.04 2.07 -2.28
N SER A 76 1.68 1.26 -1.27
CA SER A 76 2.69 0.52 -0.49
C SER A 76 3.46 -0.44 -1.38
N LYS A 77 2.77 -1.18 -2.26
CA LYS A 77 3.42 -2.08 -3.24
C LYS A 77 4.38 -1.34 -4.18
N LEU A 78 3.99 -0.17 -4.68
CA LEU A 78 4.85 0.64 -5.54
C LEU A 78 6.09 1.17 -4.80
N LEU A 79 5.95 1.54 -3.52
CA LEU A 79 7.07 1.95 -2.67
C LEU A 79 8.04 0.79 -2.42
N ASP A 80 7.54 -0.39 -2.10
CA ASP A 80 8.36 -1.61 -1.92
C ASP A 80 9.09 -1.96 -3.22
N GLN A 81 8.39 -1.86 -4.36
CA GLN A 81 8.96 -2.09 -5.68
C GLN A 81 10.07 -1.08 -5.99
N ARG A 82 9.85 0.22 -5.74
CA ARG A 82 10.88 1.27 -5.90
C ARG A 82 12.11 0.96 -5.03
N GLN A 83 11.91 0.58 -3.77
CA GLN A 83 13.01 0.26 -2.86
C GLN A 83 13.83 -0.93 -3.38
N SER A 84 13.16 -1.98 -3.88
CA SER A 84 13.85 -3.13 -4.48
C SER A 84 14.66 -2.74 -5.71
N GLN A 85 14.12 -1.86 -6.58
CA GLN A 85 14.81 -1.36 -7.77
C GLN A 85 16.03 -0.51 -7.41
N GLU A 86 15.95 0.32 -6.37
CA GLU A 86 17.09 1.12 -5.89
C GLU A 86 18.24 0.26 -5.37
N LYS A 87 17.94 -0.85 -4.68
CA LYS A 87 18.96 -1.83 -4.27
C LYS A 87 19.64 -2.47 -5.48
N VAL A 88 18.87 -2.86 -6.51
CA VAL A 88 19.41 -3.45 -7.74
C VAL A 88 20.30 -2.45 -8.49
N ILE A 89 19.87 -1.19 -8.60
CA ILE A 89 20.66 -0.11 -9.21
C ILE A 89 21.98 0.08 -8.45
N ALA A 90 21.93 0.20 -7.12
CA ALA A 90 23.12 0.39 -6.30
C ALA A 90 24.12 -0.77 -6.46
N GLN A 91 23.63 -2.01 -6.44
CA GLN A 91 24.47 -3.20 -6.68
C GLN A 91 25.07 -3.22 -8.09
N ALA A 92 24.28 -2.94 -9.13
CA ALA A 92 24.75 -2.91 -10.51
C ALA A 92 25.78 -1.79 -10.74
N SER A 93 25.57 -0.60 -10.17
CA SER A 93 26.52 0.51 -10.24
C SER A 93 27.85 0.18 -9.55
N ARG A 94 27.81 -0.48 -8.39
CA ARG A 94 29.02 -0.93 -7.69
C ARG A 94 29.79 -1.95 -8.52
N GLN A 95 29.12 -2.97 -9.04
CA GLN A 95 29.72 -3.97 -9.92
C GLN A 95 30.33 -3.35 -11.18
N LEU A 96 29.65 -2.37 -11.79
CA LEU A 96 30.16 -1.66 -12.96
C LEU A 96 31.43 -0.86 -12.65
N SER A 97 31.50 -0.22 -11.48
CA SER A 97 32.70 0.49 -11.02
C SER A 97 33.86 -0.47 -10.77
N GLU A 98 33.59 -1.60 -10.11
CA GLU A 98 34.59 -2.65 -9.86
C GLU A 98 35.15 -3.21 -11.18
N THR A 99 34.28 -3.57 -12.13
CA THR A 99 34.69 -4.03 -13.47
C THR A 99 35.52 -2.99 -14.22
N ARG A 100 35.16 -1.70 -14.16
CA ARG A 100 35.93 -0.61 -14.78
C ARG A 100 37.33 -0.47 -14.19
N ASN A 101 37.44 -0.57 -12.86
CA ASN A 101 38.74 -0.52 -12.19
C ASN A 101 39.60 -1.73 -12.58
N SER A 102 39.02 -2.93 -12.62
CA SER A 102 39.70 -4.14 -13.09
C SER A 102 40.15 -4.02 -14.55
N LEU A 103 39.31 -3.47 -15.44
CA LEU A 103 39.68 -3.22 -16.84
C LEU A 103 40.83 -2.22 -16.96
N SER A 104 40.82 -1.14 -16.17
CA SER A 104 41.91 -0.15 -16.16
C SER A 104 43.23 -0.78 -15.71
N ALA A 105 43.20 -1.58 -14.63
CA ALA A 105 44.37 -2.29 -14.13
C ALA A 105 44.90 -3.30 -15.17
N LEU A 106 44.00 -4.12 -15.74
CA LEU A 106 44.35 -5.11 -16.77
C LEU A 106 44.92 -4.45 -18.04
N ASN A 107 44.39 -3.31 -18.47
CA ASN A 107 44.93 -2.55 -19.60
C ASN A 107 46.35 -2.04 -19.31
N GLY A 108 46.62 -1.57 -18.08
CA GLY A 108 47.96 -1.19 -17.64
C GLY A 108 48.92 -2.38 -17.66
N GLU A 109 48.48 -3.53 -17.18
CA GLU A 109 49.25 -4.78 -17.23
C GLU A 109 49.54 -5.26 -18.66
N ILE A 110 48.55 -5.19 -19.56
CA ILE A 110 48.72 -5.51 -20.99
C ILE A 110 49.77 -4.61 -21.62
N ALA A 111 49.72 -3.30 -21.33
CA ALA A 111 50.71 -2.34 -21.84
C ALA A 111 52.12 -2.66 -21.33
N GLN A 112 52.27 -3.01 -20.04
CA GLN A 112 53.55 -3.41 -19.46
C GLN A 112 54.10 -4.69 -20.08
N THR A 113 53.28 -5.73 -20.23
CA THR A 113 53.67 -6.99 -20.88
C THR A 113 54.05 -6.77 -22.34
N THR A 114 53.29 -5.95 -23.08
CA THR A 114 53.59 -5.62 -24.49
C THR A 114 54.93 -4.89 -24.60
N ALA A 115 55.22 -3.95 -23.71
CA ALA A 115 56.51 -3.27 -23.66
C ALA A 115 57.67 -4.22 -23.30
N ALA A 116 57.44 -5.19 -22.40
CA ALA A 116 58.42 -6.21 -22.04
C ALA A 116 58.74 -7.13 -23.23
N ILE A 117 57.72 -7.57 -23.98
CA ILE A 117 57.90 -8.35 -25.21
C ILE A 117 58.74 -7.56 -26.22
N ALA A 118 58.41 -6.30 -26.48
CA ALA A 118 59.17 -5.47 -27.43
C ALA A 118 60.65 -5.30 -27.03
N ARG A 119 60.95 -5.22 -25.72
CA ARG A 119 62.33 -5.19 -25.21
C ARG A 119 63.06 -6.51 -25.44
N LEU A 120 62.41 -7.64 -25.15
CA LEU A 120 62.96 -8.98 -25.35
C LEU A 120 63.20 -9.27 -26.85
N GLU A 121 62.28 -8.87 -27.73
CA GLU A 121 62.46 -9.01 -29.20
C GLU A 121 63.67 -8.22 -29.70
N LYS A 122 63.85 -6.99 -29.18
CA LYS A 122 65.03 -6.18 -29.50
C LYS A 122 66.33 -6.82 -29.00
N GLN A 123 66.33 -7.35 -27.78
CA GLN A 123 67.48 -8.06 -27.20
C GLN A 123 67.82 -9.31 -28.01
N GLN A 124 66.80 -10.09 -28.40
CA GLN A 124 66.96 -11.27 -29.25
C GLN A 124 67.59 -10.92 -30.60
N ALA A 125 67.12 -9.85 -31.25
CA ALA A 125 67.69 -9.38 -32.52
C ALA A 125 69.17 -8.98 -32.39
N GLN A 126 69.55 -8.31 -31.30
CA GLN A 126 70.95 -7.95 -31.02
C GLN A 126 71.83 -9.19 -30.80
N GLN A 127 71.33 -10.19 -30.07
CA GLN A 127 72.04 -11.46 -29.85
C GLN A 127 72.24 -12.23 -31.16
N LEU A 128 71.21 -12.27 -32.03
CA LEU A 128 71.29 -12.92 -33.34
C LEU A 128 72.25 -12.20 -34.31
N ASP A 129 72.25 -10.85 -34.36
CA ASP A 129 73.19 -10.08 -35.17
C ASP A 129 74.64 -10.30 -34.70
N ALA A 130 74.89 -10.27 -33.39
CA ALA A 130 76.19 -10.57 -32.82
C ALA A 130 76.66 -11.99 -33.17
N ALA A 131 75.79 -12.99 -33.04
CA ALA A 131 76.09 -14.37 -33.40
C ALA A 131 76.37 -14.55 -34.90
N PHE A 132 75.60 -13.89 -35.77
CA PHE A 132 75.78 -13.92 -37.22
C PHE A 132 77.13 -13.34 -37.64
N ARG A 133 77.48 -12.14 -37.14
CA ARG A 133 78.78 -11.51 -37.40
C ARG A 133 79.95 -12.37 -36.91
N GLN A 134 79.78 -13.04 -35.77
CA GLN A 134 80.80 -13.92 -35.21
C GLN A 134 80.96 -15.23 -36.01
N GLY A 135 79.92 -15.69 -36.70
CA GLY A 135 79.92 -16.92 -37.50
C GLY A 135 80.59 -16.82 -38.88
N GLN A 136 80.75 -15.61 -39.42
CA GLN A 136 81.36 -15.39 -40.75
C GLN A 136 82.88 -15.66 -40.80
N HIS A 137 83.54 -15.78 -39.66
CA HIS A 137 84.98 -16.04 -39.59
C HIS A 137 85.24 -17.51 -39.21
N ASN A 138 85.62 -18.32 -40.19
CA ASN A 138 85.88 -19.75 -40.01
C ASN A 138 87.28 -19.96 -39.43
N GLY A 139 87.35 -20.27 -38.14
CA GLY A 139 88.61 -20.32 -37.38
C GLY A 139 89.63 -21.37 -37.85
N VAL A 140 89.14 -22.40 -38.54
CA VAL A 140 89.96 -23.48 -39.09
C VAL A 140 90.93 -22.96 -40.16
N GLN A 141 90.56 -21.94 -40.92
CA GLN A 141 91.44 -21.32 -41.92
C GLN A 141 92.63 -20.58 -41.30
N LEU A 142 92.47 -20.02 -40.09
CA LEU A 142 93.53 -19.30 -39.39
C LEU A 142 94.49 -20.24 -38.66
N LEU A 143 93.99 -21.39 -38.19
CA LEU A 143 94.77 -22.44 -37.53
C LEU A 143 95.68 -23.20 -38.49
N LEU A 144 95.29 -23.33 -39.76
CA LEU A 144 96.03 -24.09 -40.78
C LEU A 144 97.09 -23.25 -41.54
N GLY A 145 97.24 -21.95 -41.24
CA GLY A 145 97.98 -21.01 -42.07
C GLY A 145 99.29 -20.41 -41.51
N GLY A 146 99.86 -20.88 -40.39
CA GLY A 146 101.07 -20.25 -39.82
C GLY A 146 102.01 -21.14 -39.00
N GLU A 147 103.31 -21.07 -39.30
CA GLU A 147 104.41 -21.96 -38.86
C GLU A 147 105.07 -21.62 -37.49
N GLU A 148 104.46 -20.78 -36.65
CA GLU A 148 105.12 -20.24 -35.44
C GLU A 148 104.47 -20.73 -34.13
N ALA A 149 105.09 -21.72 -33.46
CA ALA A 149 104.49 -22.50 -32.35
C ALA A 149 103.89 -21.67 -31.21
N GLN A 150 104.54 -20.58 -30.79
CA GLN A 150 104.04 -19.71 -29.71
C GLN A 150 102.79 -18.91 -30.09
N ARG A 151 102.60 -18.62 -31.39
CA ARG A 151 101.40 -17.94 -31.90
C ARG A 151 100.21 -18.90 -31.90
N SER A 152 100.45 -20.17 -32.22
CA SER A 152 99.44 -21.23 -32.25
C SER A 152 98.78 -21.47 -30.89
N GLU A 153 99.57 -21.48 -29.80
CA GLU A 153 99.04 -21.63 -28.43
C GLU A 153 98.11 -20.48 -28.03
N ARG A 154 98.48 -19.24 -28.34
CA ARG A 154 97.63 -18.06 -28.07
C ARG A 154 96.35 -18.08 -28.90
N ILE A 155 96.43 -18.51 -30.16
CA ILE A 155 95.26 -18.67 -31.03
C ILE A 155 94.30 -19.70 -30.42
N LEU A 156 94.79 -20.85 -29.96
CA LEU A 156 93.96 -21.86 -29.30
C LEU A 156 93.29 -21.34 -28.02
N ALA A 157 94.01 -20.60 -27.18
CA ALA A 157 93.44 -19.97 -25.99
C ALA A 157 92.33 -18.95 -26.36
N TYR A 158 92.56 -18.09 -27.36
CA TYR A 158 91.56 -17.15 -27.85
C TYR A 158 90.33 -17.85 -28.44
N PHE A 159 90.50 -18.98 -29.13
CA PHE A 159 89.39 -19.82 -29.58
C PHE A 159 88.59 -20.40 -28.41
N GLY A 160 89.25 -20.79 -27.32
CA GLY A 160 88.59 -21.21 -26.08
C GLY A 160 87.67 -20.11 -25.53
N TYR A 161 88.19 -18.89 -25.36
CA TYR A 161 87.39 -17.75 -24.91
C TYR A 161 86.25 -17.39 -25.88
N LEU A 162 86.51 -17.44 -27.19
CA LEU A 162 85.52 -17.17 -28.22
C LEU A 162 84.36 -18.18 -28.20
N ASN A 163 84.68 -19.47 -28.06
CA ASN A 163 83.69 -20.54 -27.99
C ASN A 163 82.90 -20.50 -26.68
N ALA A 164 83.54 -20.19 -25.55
CA ALA A 164 82.84 -19.96 -24.29
C ALA A 164 81.86 -18.77 -24.39
N ALA A 165 82.27 -17.67 -25.04
CA ALA A 165 81.39 -16.53 -25.31
C ALA A 165 80.23 -16.90 -26.26
N ARG A 166 80.48 -17.73 -27.28
CA ARG A 166 79.41 -18.26 -28.17
C ARG A 166 78.42 -19.13 -27.41
N GLN A 167 78.91 -20.04 -26.57
CA GLN A 167 78.06 -20.91 -25.77
C GLN A 167 77.17 -20.07 -24.85
N LYS A 168 77.74 -19.08 -24.16
CA LYS A 168 76.98 -18.13 -23.36
C LYS A 168 75.91 -17.39 -24.17
N ASN A 169 76.24 -16.88 -25.36
CA ASN A 169 75.27 -16.22 -26.23
C ASN A 169 74.12 -17.15 -26.66
N ILE A 170 74.39 -18.44 -26.89
CA ILE A 170 73.36 -19.45 -27.21
C ILE A 170 72.45 -19.69 -26.01
N ASP A 171 73.03 -19.79 -24.81
CA ASP A 171 72.27 -20.02 -23.58
C ASP A 171 71.41 -18.78 -23.23
N ASP A 172 71.96 -17.58 -23.35
CA ASP A 172 71.24 -16.30 -23.18
C ASP A 172 70.10 -16.17 -24.21
N LEU A 173 70.31 -16.61 -25.46
CA LEU A 173 69.28 -16.60 -26.51
C LEU A 173 68.16 -17.59 -26.22
N ARG A 174 68.50 -18.81 -25.77
CA ARG A 174 67.52 -19.83 -25.36
C ARG A 174 66.66 -19.33 -24.20
N GLN A 175 67.27 -18.71 -23.20
CA GLN A 175 66.56 -18.09 -22.08
C GLN A 175 65.62 -16.99 -22.57
N THR A 176 66.10 -16.08 -23.43
CA THR A 176 65.29 -15.01 -24.01
C THR A 176 64.09 -15.56 -24.79
N GLN A 177 64.26 -16.64 -25.56
CA GLN A 177 63.17 -17.30 -26.27
C GLN A 177 62.12 -17.91 -25.33
N GLN A 178 62.55 -18.53 -24.23
CA GLN A 178 61.62 -19.06 -23.22
C GLN A 178 60.82 -17.96 -22.53
N GLU A 179 61.50 -16.88 -22.12
CA GLU A 179 60.84 -15.71 -21.53
C GLU A 179 59.83 -15.07 -22.50
N LEU A 180 60.19 -14.94 -23.78
CA LEU A 180 59.30 -14.42 -24.81
C LEU A 180 58.04 -15.29 -24.98
N ALA A 181 58.20 -16.61 -25.02
CA ALA A 181 57.09 -17.55 -25.12
C ALA A 181 56.12 -17.43 -23.94
N GLN A 182 56.67 -17.35 -22.71
CA GLN A 182 55.89 -17.16 -21.49
C GLN A 182 55.13 -15.82 -21.49
N GLN A 183 55.78 -14.71 -21.88
CA GLN A 183 55.15 -13.39 -21.93
C GLN A 183 54.05 -13.33 -23.00
N ARG A 184 54.25 -13.95 -24.16
CA ARG A 184 53.22 -14.03 -25.23
C ARG A 184 52.00 -14.83 -24.77
N GLN A 185 52.20 -15.95 -24.07
CA GLN A 185 51.11 -16.73 -23.49
C GLN A 185 50.35 -15.93 -22.42
N ALA A 186 51.07 -15.24 -21.53
CA ALA A 186 50.45 -14.38 -20.52
C ALA A 186 49.64 -13.24 -21.15
N LEU A 187 50.16 -12.62 -22.22
CA LEU A 187 49.45 -11.58 -22.96
C LEU A 187 48.13 -12.10 -23.54
N GLN A 188 48.15 -13.28 -24.16
CA GLN A 188 46.94 -13.89 -24.71
C GLN A 188 45.88 -14.13 -23.62
N GLY A 189 46.28 -14.70 -22.48
CA GLY A 189 45.37 -14.91 -21.35
C GLY A 189 44.76 -13.59 -20.83
N LYS A 190 45.56 -12.53 -20.75
CA LYS A 190 45.08 -11.19 -20.36
C LYS A 190 44.10 -10.59 -21.38
N GLN A 191 44.34 -10.78 -22.68
CA GLN A 191 43.42 -10.33 -23.75
C GLN A 191 42.07 -11.08 -23.70
N GLU A 192 42.09 -12.38 -23.40
CA GLU A 192 40.86 -13.17 -23.20
C GLU A 192 40.09 -12.71 -21.97
N GLN A 193 40.79 -12.46 -20.85
CA GLN A 193 40.20 -11.89 -19.65
C GLN A 193 39.60 -10.50 -19.91
N GLN A 194 40.28 -9.65 -20.69
CA GLN A 194 39.79 -8.32 -21.07
C GLN A 194 38.47 -8.43 -21.86
N LYS A 195 38.39 -9.33 -22.85
CA LYS A 195 37.16 -9.58 -23.61
C LYS A 195 36.01 -10.00 -22.69
N SER A 196 36.27 -10.89 -21.75
CA SER A 196 35.27 -11.33 -20.75
C SER A 196 34.79 -10.15 -19.89
N LEU A 197 35.70 -9.32 -19.38
CA LEU A 197 35.34 -8.16 -18.56
C LEU A 197 34.57 -7.09 -19.35
N LEU A 198 34.88 -6.87 -20.63
CA LEU A 198 34.11 -5.97 -21.49
C LEU A 198 32.68 -6.49 -21.71
N ALA A 199 32.50 -7.79 -21.91
CA ALA A 199 31.17 -8.40 -22.00
C ALA A 199 30.39 -8.24 -20.68
N GLN A 200 31.04 -8.44 -19.53
CA GLN A 200 30.44 -8.21 -18.21
C GLN A 200 30.05 -6.73 -18.00
N GLN A 201 30.91 -5.80 -18.41
CA GLN A 201 30.63 -4.36 -18.36
C GLN A 201 29.37 -4.00 -19.15
N GLN A 202 29.26 -4.51 -20.39
CA GLN A 202 28.09 -4.26 -21.24
C GLN A 202 26.82 -4.83 -20.62
N ALA A 203 26.88 -6.07 -20.09
CA ALA A 203 25.74 -6.68 -19.41
C ALA A 203 25.31 -5.88 -18.17
N GLN A 204 26.26 -5.37 -17.38
CA GLN A 204 26.00 -4.51 -16.22
C GLN A 204 25.39 -3.17 -16.63
N GLN A 205 25.84 -2.55 -17.73
CA GLN A 205 25.24 -1.33 -18.29
C GLN A 205 23.79 -1.55 -18.72
N ASN A 206 23.51 -2.61 -19.47
CA ASN A 206 22.15 -2.95 -19.90
C ASN A 206 21.23 -3.21 -18.69
N LYS A 207 21.75 -3.89 -17.65
CA LYS A 207 21.02 -4.12 -16.39
C LYS A 207 20.71 -2.81 -15.66
N LEU A 208 21.64 -1.85 -15.65
CA LEU A 208 21.45 -0.55 -15.03
C LEU A 208 20.39 0.28 -15.79
N GLU A 209 20.44 0.26 -17.12
CA GLU A 209 19.50 0.98 -17.97
C GLU A 209 18.07 0.45 -17.80
N THR A 210 17.89 -0.88 -17.87
CA THR A 210 16.59 -1.52 -17.66
C THR A 210 16.03 -1.26 -16.25
N ALA A 211 16.87 -1.34 -15.21
CA ALA A 211 16.46 -1.02 -13.84
C ALA A 211 16.08 0.46 -13.68
N SER A 212 16.81 1.37 -14.31
CA SER A 212 16.53 2.82 -14.28
C SER A 212 15.22 3.16 -15.00
N ALA A 213 14.95 2.53 -16.14
CA ALA A 213 13.69 2.66 -16.86
C ALA A 213 12.50 2.14 -16.04
N ALA A 214 12.65 0.98 -15.38
CA ALA A 214 11.63 0.42 -14.49
C ALA A 214 11.36 1.34 -13.28
N ARG A 215 12.42 1.93 -12.69
CA ARG A 215 12.29 2.93 -11.62
C ARG A 215 11.54 4.17 -12.08
N LYS A 216 11.85 4.71 -13.26
CA LYS A 216 11.15 5.87 -13.83
C LYS A 216 9.65 5.60 -13.99
N LYS A 217 9.28 4.43 -14.52
CA LYS A 217 7.88 4.00 -14.65
C LYS A 217 7.17 3.86 -13.30
N THR A 218 7.87 3.37 -12.29
CA THR A 218 7.33 3.22 -10.93
C THR A 218 7.12 4.58 -10.28
N LEU A 219 8.05 5.52 -10.47
CA LEU A 219 7.92 6.90 -9.99
C LEU A 219 6.74 7.63 -10.64
N SER A 220 6.58 7.54 -11.96
CA SER A 220 5.43 8.17 -12.64
C SER A 220 4.09 7.58 -12.16
N ALA A 221 4.03 6.25 -11.94
CA ALA A 221 2.83 5.62 -11.39
C ALA A 221 2.54 6.07 -9.95
N LEU A 222 3.59 6.29 -9.14
CA LEU A 222 3.47 6.78 -7.77
C LEU A 222 3.01 8.24 -7.74
N GLU A 223 3.54 9.10 -8.61
CA GLU A 223 3.13 10.50 -8.74
C GLU A 223 1.65 10.60 -9.09
N SER A 224 1.19 9.87 -10.12
CA SER A 224 -0.23 9.85 -10.49
C SER A 224 -1.13 9.32 -9.38
N ALA A 225 -0.67 8.34 -8.59
CA ALA A 225 -1.41 7.83 -7.44
C ALA A 225 -1.52 8.88 -6.31
N LEU A 226 -0.44 9.61 -6.03
CA LEU A 226 -0.41 10.66 -5.00
C LEU A 226 -1.27 11.86 -5.38
N GLU A 227 -1.27 12.26 -6.65
CA GLU A 227 -2.11 13.35 -7.14
C GLU A 227 -3.60 13.01 -6.96
N LYS A 228 -3.98 11.77 -7.30
CA LYS A 228 -5.35 11.28 -7.10
C LYS A 228 -5.74 11.26 -5.61
N ASP A 229 -4.86 10.74 -4.75
CA ASP A 229 -5.10 10.73 -3.29
C ASP A 229 -5.33 12.15 -2.72
N GLN A 230 -4.61 13.15 -3.23
CA GLN A 230 -4.73 14.54 -2.79
C GLN A 230 -6.06 15.17 -3.20
N VAL A 231 -6.52 14.90 -4.44
CA VAL A 231 -7.83 15.34 -4.92
C VAL A 231 -8.95 14.74 -4.08
N ASP A 232 -8.90 13.42 -3.85
CA ASP A 232 -9.90 12.70 -3.05
C ASP A 232 -9.98 13.26 -1.62
N LEU A 233 -8.84 13.60 -1.00
CA LEU A 233 -8.79 14.17 0.37
C LEU A 233 -9.36 15.59 0.45
N VAL A 234 -9.14 16.41 -0.57
CA VAL A 234 -9.72 17.77 -0.64
C VAL A 234 -11.23 17.68 -0.78
N GLU A 235 -11.74 16.77 -1.62
CA GLU A 235 -13.18 16.53 -1.75
C GLU A 235 -13.80 16.12 -0.41
N MET A 236 -13.18 15.20 0.32
CA MET A 236 -13.65 14.79 1.66
C MET A 236 -13.73 15.94 2.67
N ARG A 237 -12.71 16.81 2.71
CA ARG A 237 -12.70 17.99 3.60
C ARG A 237 -13.79 19.01 3.24
N GLN A 238 -14.03 19.24 1.95
CA GLN A 238 -15.10 20.11 1.49
C GLN A 238 -16.48 19.56 1.89
N ASN A 239 -16.65 18.23 1.84
CA ASN A 239 -17.88 17.58 2.27
C ASN A 239 -18.11 17.70 3.78
N GLU A 240 -17.07 17.55 4.60
CA GLU A 240 -17.14 17.79 6.04
C GLU A 240 -17.52 19.25 6.36
N SER A 241 -16.93 20.22 5.66
CA SER A 241 -17.30 21.64 5.82
C SER A 241 -18.77 21.89 5.45
N ARG A 242 -19.23 21.35 4.32
CA ARG A 242 -20.65 21.46 3.90
C ARG A 242 -21.61 20.86 4.93
N LEU A 243 -21.21 19.77 5.57
CA LEU A 243 -21.96 19.14 6.65
C LEU A 243 -22.08 20.08 7.86
N GLN A 244 -20.96 20.63 8.31
CA GLN A 244 -20.93 21.55 9.44
C GLN A 244 -21.82 22.77 9.19
N ASP A 245 -21.80 23.32 7.96
CA ASP A 245 -22.65 24.45 7.58
C ASP A 245 -24.14 24.11 7.57
N LYS A 246 -24.51 22.92 7.05
CA LYS A 246 -25.90 22.44 7.06
C LYS A 246 -26.38 22.21 8.49
N ILE A 247 -25.58 21.60 9.36
CA ILE A 247 -25.89 21.41 10.78
C ILE A 247 -26.04 22.78 11.45
N ALA A 248 -25.11 23.71 11.26
CA ALA A 248 -25.18 25.05 11.87
C ALA A 248 -26.41 25.84 11.39
N LYS A 249 -26.84 25.68 10.14
CA LYS A 249 -28.10 26.25 9.65
C LYS A 249 -29.31 25.60 10.31
N ALA A 250 -29.37 24.27 10.34
CA ALA A 250 -30.46 23.53 10.96
C ALA A 250 -30.55 23.81 12.47
N GLU A 251 -29.41 23.95 13.15
CA GLU A 251 -29.30 24.37 14.54
C GLU A 251 -29.84 25.77 14.77
N ARG A 252 -29.52 26.74 13.91
CA ARG A 252 -30.06 28.10 14.03
C ARG A 252 -31.58 28.11 13.91
N GLU A 253 -32.10 27.48 12.87
CA GLU A 253 -33.54 27.37 12.66
C GLU A 253 -34.24 26.62 13.81
N ALA A 254 -33.59 25.61 14.38
CA ALA A 254 -34.13 24.88 15.51
C ALA A 254 -34.03 25.64 16.82
N ARG A 255 -32.93 26.36 17.09
CA ARG A 255 -32.81 27.24 18.26
C ARG A 255 -33.92 28.30 18.25
N GLU A 256 -34.21 28.88 17.10
CA GLU A 256 -35.34 29.82 16.97
C GLU A 256 -36.69 29.16 17.27
N ARG A 257 -36.91 27.93 16.81
CA ARG A 257 -38.12 27.15 17.11
C ARG A 257 -38.19 26.71 18.57
N ALA A 258 -37.11 26.17 19.12
CA ALA A 258 -36.96 25.75 20.50
C ALA A 258 -37.15 26.92 21.47
N GLN A 259 -36.70 28.12 21.12
CA GLN A 259 -37.00 29.33 21.89
C GLN A 259 -38.50 29.65 21.91
N ARG A 260 -39.24 29.42 20.81
CA ARG A 260 -40.70 29.57 20.78
C ARG A 260 -41.38 28.50 21.63
N GLU A 261 -41.00 27.23 21.43
CA GLU A 261 -41.54 26.09 22.19
C GLU A 261 -41.22 26.20 23.69
N ALA A 262 -40.03 26.66 24.07
CA ALA A 262 -39.64 26.89 25.47
C ALA A 262 -40.44 28.03 26.12
N ARG A 263 -40.73 29.11 25.38
CA ARG A 263 -41.61 30.19 25.86
C ARG A 263 -43.03 29.67 26.09
N GLU A 264 -43.53 28.78 25.23
CA GLU A 264 -44.83 28.14 25.40
C GLU A 264 -44.83 27.15 26.57
N ALA A 265 -43.81 26.31 26.69
CA ALA A 265 -43.65 25.37 27.80
C ALA A 265 -43.54 26.10 29.14
N GLU A 266 -42.85 27.24 29.19
CA GLU A 266 -42.75 28.07 30.39
C GLU A 266 -44.11 28.67 30.78
N LYS A 267 -44.91 29.14 29.81
CA LYS A 267 -46.29 29.56 30.09
C LYS A 267 -47.14 28.43 30.68
N VAL A 268 -46.98 27.20 30.19
CA VAL A 268 -47.69 26.03 30.72
C VAL A 268 -47.22 25.70 32.14
N ARG A 269 -45.91 25.74 32.42
CA ARG A 269 -45.36 25.56 33.77
C ARG A 269 -45.86 26.63 34.74
N GLN A 270 -45.92 27.88 34.31
CA GLN A 270 -46.46 28.97 35.11
C GLN A 270 -47.95 28.76 35.43
N ARG A 271 -48.76 28.30 34.47
CA ARG A 271 -50.17 27.93 34.71
C ARG A 271 -50.29 26.79 35.74
N GLN A 272 -49.45 25.77 35.63
CA GLN A 272 -49.40 24.66 36.60
C GLN A 272 -49.01 25.12 38.00
N ALA A 273 -47.99 25.98 38.12
CA ALA A 273 -47.53 26.52 39.40
C ALA A 273 -48.60 27.42 40.04
N GLN A 274 -49.27 28.27 39.26
CA GLN A 274 -50.38 29.11 39.72
C GLN A 274 -51.58 28.28 40.19
N ALA A 275 -51.93 27.19 39.49
CA ALA A 275 -53.00 26.28 39.91
C ALA A 275 -52.66 25.59 41.23
N LYS A 276 -51.44 25.04 41.36
CA LYS A 276 -50.93 24.45 42.61
C LYS A 276 -50.95 25.44 43.77
N ALA A 277 -50.52 26.68 43.55
CA ALA A 277 -50.52 27.74 44.57
C ALA A 277 -51.94 28.14 45.01
N LYS A 278 -52.94 28.01 44.12
CA LYS A 278 -54.36 28.27 44.39
C LYS A 278 -55.12 27.03 44.90
N GLY A 279 -54.44 25.92 45.16
CA GLY A 279 -55.06 24.68 45.66
C GLY A 279 -55.90 23.91 44.64
N SER A 280 -55.80 24.22 43.34
CA SER A 280 -56.51 23.52 42.27
C SER A 280 -55.57 22.63 41.44
N SER A 281 -56.11 21.55 40.85
CA SER A 281 -55.34 20.64 39.99
C SER A 281 -55.48 21.03 38.52
N TYR A 282 -54.37 21.43 37.89
CA TYR A 282 -54.29 21.64 36.43
C TYR A 282 -53.78 20.36 35.76
N SER A 283 -54.64 19.68 35.02
CA SER A 283 -54.24 18.57 34.17
C SER A 283 -53.85 19.11 32.79
N PRO A 284 -52.56 19.14 32.42
CA PRO A 284 -52.16 19.60 31.09
C PRO A 284 -52.80 18.76 29.98
N THR A 285 -53.10 19.41 28.87
CA THR A 285 -53.59 18.73 27.67
C THR A 285 -52.52 17.76 27.15
N GLN A 286 -52.93 16.84 26.28
CA GLN A 286 -51.99 15.90 25.66
C GLN A 286 -50.84 16.63 24.93
N SER A 287 -51.17 17.67 24.15
CA SER A 287 -50.19 18.47 23.41
C SER A 287 -49.23 19.25 24.33
N GLU A 288 -49.68 19.68 25.51
CA GLU A 288 -48.84 20.33 26.52
C GLU A 288 -47.87 19.35 27.20
N ARG A 289 -48.30 18.12 27.47
CA ARG A 289 -47.42 17.07 28.01
C ARG A 289 -46.31 16.69 27.02
N GLU A 290 -46.68 16.51 25.76
CA GLU A 290 -45.73 16.22 24.67
C GLU A 290 -44.75 17.38 24.45
N LEU A 291 -45.18 18.63 24.65
CA LEU A 291 -44.31 19.82 24.57
C LEU A 291 -43.28 19.85 25.69
N MET A 292 -43.67 19.47 26.90
CA MET A 292 -42.76 19.42 28.03
C MET A 292 -41.74 18.27 27.91
N ALA A 293 -42.16 17.12 27.38
CA ALA A 293 -41.27 15.97 27.17
C ALA A 293 -40.14 16.29 26.17
N ARG A 294 -40.47 16.91 25.02
CA ARG A 294 -39.49 17.20 23.96
C ARG A 294 -38.58 18.42 24.19
N THR A 295 -38.90 19.28 25.16
CA THR A 295 -38.12 20.49 25.47
C THR A 295 -37.24 20.36 26.73
N GLY A 296 -37.21 19.17 27.34
CA GLY A 296 -36.57 18.91 28.63
C GLY A 296 -35.05 18.79 28.62
N GLY A 297 -34.43 18.49 27.47
CA GLY A 297 -33.02 18.10 27.33
C GLY A 297 -32.77 16.63 27.66
N LEU A 298 -31.56 16.12 27.37
CA LEU A 298 -31.14 14.74 27.68
C LEU A 298 -30.81 14.54 29.17
N GLY A 299 -30.59 15.63 29.90
CA GLY A 299 -30.26 15.59 31.32
C GLY A 299 -28.80 15.19 31.59
N ARG A 300 -28.47 14.88 32.85
CA ARG A 300 -27.11 14.45 33.23
C ARG A 300 -26.84 13.03 32.72
N PRO A 301 -25.68 12.73 32.12
CA PRO A 301 -25.41 11.39 31.57
C PRO A 301 -25.34 10.35 32.70
N GLY A 302 -26.44 9.61 32.91
CA GLY A 302 -26.60 8.59 33.96
C GLY A 302 -27.14 7.26 33.43
N GLY A 303 -27.12 7.05 32.11
CA GLY A 303 -27.61 5.83 31.46
C GLY A 303 -29.12 5.77 31.23
N GLN A 304 -29.83 6.89 31.38
CA GLN A 304 -31.27 6.97 31.12
C GLN A 304 -31.63 6.93 29.63
N ALA A 305 -30.66 7.15 28.74
CA ALA A 305 -30.87 7.15 27.30
C ALA A 305 -30.94 5.71 26.76
N ILE A 306 -31.81 5.50 25.78
CA ILE A 306 -31.98 4.20 25.13
C ILE A 306 -30.82 4.00 24.15
N TRP A 307 -30.30 2.77 24.05
CA TRP A 307 -29.32 2.44 23.02
C TRP A 307 -29.96 2.56 21.63
N PRO A 308 -29.34 3.32 20.70
CA PRO A 308 -29.93 3.54 19.38
C PRO A 308 -29.96 2.26 18.56
N VAL A 309 -28.95 1.41 18.72
CA VAL A 309 -28.87 0.05 18.18
C VAL A 309 -28.00 -0.80 19.12
N ARG A 310 -28.16 -2.13 19.06
CA ARG A 310 -27.31 -3.08 19.82
C ARG A 310 -26.35 -3.78 18.86
N GLY A 311 -25.05 -3.71 19.16
CA GLY A 311 -24.02 -4.21 18.25
C GLY A 311 -22.60 -4.10 18.82
N ARG A 312 -21.61 -4.57 18.05
CA ARG A 312 -20.18 -4.42 18.41
C ARG A 312 -19.74 -2.99 18.11
N ILE A 313 -19.01 -2.38 19.03
CA ILE A 313 -18.43 -1.04 18.80
C ILE A 313 -17.19 -1.20 17.92
N GLU A 314 -17.22 -0.63 16.71
CA GLU A 314 -16.08 -0.65 15.77
C GLU A 314 -15.15 0.55 15.96
N HIS A 315 -15.74 1.72 16.22
CA HIS A 315 -15.00 2.94 16.48
C HIS A 315 -15.56 3.70 17.66
N ARG A 316 -14.66 4.30 18.44
CA ARG A 316 -15.00 5.15 19.59
C ARG A 316 -14.69 6.60 19.32
N PHE A 317 -15.36 7.48 20.07
CA PHE A 317 -15.07 8.90 20.06
C PHE A 317 -13.58 9.14 20.37
N GLY A 318 -12.91 9.92 19.51
CA GLY A 318 -11.50 10.30 19.66
C GLY A 318 -10.49 9.34 19.05
N GLU A 319 -10.90 8.19 18.52
CA GLU A 319 -9.99 7.26 17.83
C GLU A 319 -9.47 7.84 16.50
N ALA A 320 -8.28 7.39 16.06
CA ALA A 320 -7.68 7.85 14.80
C ALA A 320 -8.38 7.25 13.58
N MET A 321 -8.69 8.10 12.59
CA MET A 321 -9.32 7.68 11.33
C MET A 321 -8.30 7.68 10.18
N GLN A 322 -7.81 8.86 9.79
CA GLN A 322 -6.76 9.02 8.78
C GLN A 322 -5.90 10.25 9.07
N GLY A 323 -4.59 10.06 9.26
CA GLY A 323 -3.66 11.14 9.62
C GLY A 323 -4.05 11.81 10.94
N GLU A 324 -4.29 13.12 10.89
CA GLU A 324 -4.71 13.93 12.05
C GLU A 324 -6.22 13.84 12.34
N LEU A 325 -7.02 13.22 11.45
CA LEU A 325 -8.47 13.09 11.65
C LEU A 325 -8.79 12.12 12.80
N ARG A 326 -9.81 12.47 13.58
CA ARG A 326 -10.29 11.71 14.75
C ARG A 326 -11.80 11.54 14.67
N TRP A 327 -12.27 10.35 15.07
CA TRP A 327 -13.70 10.03 15.14
C TRP A 327 -14.44 10.96 16.11
N LYS A 328 -15.60 11.47 15.69
CA LYS A 328 -16.45 12.41 16.46
C LYS A 328 -17.69 11.76 17.08
N GLY A 329 -17.75 10.42 17.06
CA GLY A 329 -18.88 9.65 17.58
C GLY A 329 -18.51 8.18 17.76
N LEU A 330 -19.53 7.36 18.01
CA LEU A 330 -19.39 5.90 18.05
C LEU A 330 -19.86 5.31 16.72
N VAL A 331 -19.18 4.25 16.27
CA VAL A 331 -19.65 3.40 15.17
C VAL A 331 -20.01 2.05 15.76
N ILE A 332 -21.27 1.65 15.59
CA ILE A 332 -21.82 0.42 16.14
C ILE A 332 -22.22 -0.47 14.97
N ASP A 333 -21.55 -1.62 14.84
CA ASP A 333 -21.84 -2.63 13.83
C ASP A 333 -23.16 -3.31 14.13
N ALA A 334 -24.09 -3.25 13.17
CA ALA A 334 -25.39 -3.88 13.25
C ALA A 334 -25.81 -4.37 11.85
N PRO A 335 -26.60 -5.46 11.76
CA PRO A 335 -27.13 -5.92 10.48
C PRO A 335 -27.93 -4.83 9.76
N GLU A 336 -27.85 -4.81 8.44
CA GLU A 336 -28.62 -3.89 7.61
C GLU A 336 -30.14 -4.04 7.87
N GLY A 337 -30.86 -2.92 7.89
CA GLY A 337 -32.29 -2.88 8.18
C GLY A 337 -32.65 -2.92 9.67
N THR A 338 -31.67 -2.99 10.57
CA THR A 338 -31.91 -2.88 12.02
C THR A 338 -32.51 -1.51 12.35
N GLU A 339 -33.59 -1.51 13.14
CA GLU A 339 -34.27 -0.27 13.56
C GLU A 339 -33.34 0.57 14.47
N VAL A 340 -33.11 1.83 14.05
CA VAL A 340 -32.37 2.81 14.84
C VAL A 340 -33.35 3.63 15.66
N LYS A 341 -33.25 3.50 16.98
CA LYS A 341 -34.14 4.19 17.93
C LYS A 341 -33.57 5.53 18.33
N ALA A 342 -34.44 6.54 18.43
CA ALA A 342 -34.08 7.78 19.07
C ALA A 342 -33.71 7.49 20.54
N ILE A 343 -32.57 8.02 20.99
CA ILE A 343 -32.05 7.76 22.34
C ILE A 343 -32.93 8.38 23.43
N ALA A 344 -33.77 9.35 23.06
CA ALA A 344 -34.73 10.05 23.91
C ALA A 344 -35.81 10.74 23.07
N ASP A 345 -36.86 11.23 23.73
CA ASP A 345 -37.91 12.05 23.11
C ASP A 345 -37.31 13.32 22.51
N GLY A 346 -37.77 13.70 21.32
CA GLY A 346 -37.23 14.85 20.61
C GLY A 346 -37.91 15.09 19.26
N ARG A 347 -37.36 16.04 18.49
CA ARG A 347 -37.83 16.38 17.15
C ARG A 347 -36.71 16.26 16.13
N VAL A 348 -37.04 15.76 14.94
CA VAL A 348 -36.09 15.68 13.82
C VAL A 348 -35.75 17.08 13.32
N LEU A 349 -34.48 17.43 13.43
CA LEU A 349 -33.89 18.69 13.00
C LEU A 349 -33.49 18.65 11.53
N MET A 350 -32.89 17.53 11.13
CA MET A 350 -32.39 17.26 9.79
C MET A 350 -32.52 15.77 9.50
N ALA A 351 -32.90 15.45 8.27
CA ALA A 351 -32.96 14.11 7.73
C ALA A 351 -32.56 14.24 6.26
N ASP A 352 -31.27 14.40 6.02
CA ASP A 352 -30.73 14.75 4.71
C ASP A 352 -29.44 13.97 4.45
N TRP A 353 -29.04 13.99 3.19
CA TRP A 353 -27.88 13.31 2.71
C TRP A 353 -26.63 14.21 2.65
N LEU A 354 -25.49 13.66 3.09
CA LEU A 354 -24.27 14.30 3.56
C LEU A 354 -23.04 13.42 3.26
N GLN A 355 -22.52 13.58 2.04
CA GLN A 355 -21.38 12.81 1.51
C GLN A 355 -20.31 12.50 2.59
N GLY A 356 -20.08 11.20 2.86
CA GLY A 356 -19.18 10.69 3.90
C GLY A 356 -19.84 10.14 5.18
N TYR A 357 -21.07 10.54 5.52
CA TYR A 357 -21.73 10.13 6.78
C TYR A 357 -22.98 9.25 6.60
N CYS A 358 -23.31 8.86 5.37
CA CYS A 358 -24.60 8.27 4.98
C CYS A 358 -25.82 9.05 5.52
N LEU A 359 -27.04 8.63 5.20
CA LEU A 359 -28.24 9.38 5.58
C LEU A 359 -28.19 9.78 7.05
N VAL A 360 -28.11 11.08 7.32
CA VAL A 360 -27.95 11.59 8.67
C VAL A 360 -29.29 12.10 9.15
N VAL A 361 -29.73 11.55 10.27
CA VAL A 361 -30.83 12.08 11.06
C VAL A 361 -30.24 12.79 12.27
N VAL A 362 -30.64 14.03 12.49
CA VAL A 362 -30.31 14.78 13.71
C VAL A 362 -31.60 15.00 14.47
N VAL A 363 -31.62 14.64 15.75
CA VAL A 363 -32.77 14.83 16.64
C VAL A 363 -32.39 15.81 17.74
N GLU A 364 -33.21 16.85 17.89
CA GLU A 364 -33.12 17.84 18.98
C GLU A 364 -33.93 17.36 20.18
N HIS A 365 -33.34 17.42 21.37
CA HIS A 365 -33.98 17.02 22.64
C HIS A 365 -34.28 18.22 23.57
N GLY A 366 -34.00 19.44 23.11
CA GLY A 366 -34.10 20.67 23.90
C GLY A 366 -32.79 21.02 24.64
N LYS A 367 -32.70 22.26 25.13
CA LYS A 367 -31.52 22.82 25.86
C LYS A 367 -30.18 22.75 25.11
N GLY A 368 -30.20 22.59 23.78
CA GLY A 368 -28.99 22.45 22.96
C GLY A 368 -28.48 21.01 22.84
N ASP A 369 -29.15 20.05 23.48
CA ASP A 369 -28.81 18.64 23.37
C ASP A 369 -29.32 18.07 22.05
N MET A 370 -28.42 17.42 21.32
CA MET A 370 -28.72 16.78 20.03
C MET A 370 -28.14 15.37 19.99
N SER A 371 -28.83 14.50 19.28
CA SER A 371 -28.31 13.21 18.87
C SER A 371 -28.23 13.14 17.35
N LEU A 372 -27.15 12.54 16.85
CA LEU A 372 -26.88 12.40 15.43
C LEU A 372 -26.76 10.92 15.10
N TYR A 373 -27.49 10.49 14.08
CA TYR A 373 -27.54 9.12 13.59
C TYR A 373 -27.11 9.15 12.13
N GLY A 374 -25.91 8.65 11.82
CA GLY A 374 -25.39 8.49 10.46
C GLY A 374 -25.46 7.02 10.02
N TYR A 375 -25.07 6.73 8.78
CA TYR A 375 -25.06 5.36 8.24
C TYR A 375 -26.44 4.68 8.14
N ASN A 376 -27.53 5.45 8.23
CA ASN A 376 -28.88 4.92 8.12
C ASN A 376 -29.20 4.48 6.68
N GLN A 377 -29.97 3.40 6.55
CA GLN A 377 -30.46 2.85 5.27
C GLN A 377 -31.77 3.49 4.80
N SER A 378 -32.53 4.10 5.70
CA SER A 378 -33.73 4.90 5.38
C SER A 378 -34.14 5.74 6.60
N THR A 379 -34.99 6.75 6.40
CA THR A 379 -35.67 7.44 7.51
C THR A 379 -37.13 6.98 7.56
N SER A 380 -37.62 6.69 8.76
CA SER A 380 -39.06 6.47 9.01
C SER A 380 -39.74 7.74 9.57
N VAL A 381 -38.98 8.83 9.69
CA VAL A 381 -39.37 10.06 10.36
C VAL A 381 -39.36 11.23 9.38
N ARG A 382 -40.36 12.11 9.50
CA ARG A 382 -40.51 13.35 8.71
C ARG A 382 -40.30 14.57 9.61
N ARG A 383 -39.87 15.69 9.01
CA ARG A 383 -39.63 16.98 9.68
C ARG A 383 -40.92 17.57 10.25
#